data_AF-A0A433XEW1-F1
#
_entry.id   AF-A0A433XEW1-F1
#
_cell.length_a   1.000
_cell.length_b   1.000
_cell.length_c   1.000
_cell.angle_alpha   90.00
_cell.angle_beta   90.00
_cell.angle_gamma   90.00
#
_symmetry.space_group_name_H-M   'P 1'
#
loop_
_entity.id
_entity.type
_entity.pdbx_description
1 polymer ?
#
loop_
_entity_poly.entity_id
_entity_poly.type
_entity_poly.pdbx_seq_one_letter_code
_entity_poly.pdbx_strand_id
1 'polypeptide(L)'
;MQRGPKRLPPSEKKAKGTFQKSRDGHVVEVIEPNAMPMRPQWLTAEGEEVWLDDLGRVQANRLVTEKDSTAFGNYCNLQGMIIKCFRAGEAPPITAMAEVRKLQELFGIGGAKTRLQIKGLEKGGTGNPFARNGSRS
;
A
#
# COMPACT_ATOMS: atom_id res chain seq x y z
N MET A 1 5.85 12.67 -29.23
CA MET A 1 7.02 12.93 -28.35
C MET A 1 7.23 11.72 -27.44
N GLN A 2 8.35 11.01 -27.54
CA GLN A 2 8.72 10.01 -26.54
C GLN A 2 9.25 10.73 -25.29
N ARG A 3 8.69 10.44 -24.11
CA ARG A 3 9.23 10.96 -22.85
C ARG A 3 10.59 10.29 -22.59
N GLY A 4 11.58 11.08 -22.20
CA GLY A 4 12.88 10.57 -21.78
C GLY A 4 12.78 9.69 -20.53
N PRO A 5 13.87 8.97 -20.18
CA PRO A 5 13.92 8.09 -19.01
C PRO A 5 13.56 8.85 -17.72
N LYS A 6 12.95 8.13 -16.76
CA LYS A 6 12.62 8.68 -15.43
C LYS A 6 13.92 9.13 -14.76
N ARG A 7 13.92 10.33 -14.17
CA ARG A 7 15.08 10.86 -13.46
C ARG A 7 15.41 9.97 -12.26
N LEU A 8 16.70 9.67 -12.08
CA LEU A 8 17.22 8.96 -10.91
C LEU A 8 17.33 9.93 -9.71
N PRO A 9 17.16 9.44 -8.47
CA PRO A 9 17.40 10.22 -7.26
C PRO A 9 18.84 10.75 -7.15
N PRO A 10 19.07 11.87 -6.46
CA PRO A 10 20.39 12.40 -6.17
C PRO A 10 21.32 11.40 -5.47
N SER A 11 20.83 10.60 -4.51
CA SER A 11 21.61 9.55 -3.84
C SER A 11 22.14 8.50 -4.82
N GLU A 12 21.29 7.98 -5.69
CA GLU A 12 21.68 6.99 -6.71
C GLU A 12 22.69 7.57 -7.71
N LYS A 13 22.53 8.82 -8.11
CA LYS A 13 23.49 9.50 -8.98
C LYS A 13 24.84 9.71 -8.32
N LYS A 14 24.86 10.04 -7.03
CA LYS A 14 26.10 10.13 -6.24
C LYS A 14 26.78 8.77 -6.17
N ALA A 15 26.04 7.70 -5.86
CA ALA A 15 26.56 6.33 -5.82
C ALA A 15 27.11 5.87 -7.18
N LYS A 16 26.45 6.24 -8.28
CA LYS A 16 26.90 5.95 -9.66
C LYS A 16 27.99 6.90 -10.17
N GLY A 17 28.38 7.94 -9.42
CA GLY A 17 29.34 8.96 -9.86
C GLY A 17 28.83 9.88 -10.99
N THR A 18 27.53 9.93 -11.25
CA THR A 18 26.90 10.73 -12.33
C THR A 18 26.20 12.00 -11.83
N PHE A 19 26.42 12.36 -10.55
CA PHE A 19 25.83 13.53 -9.92
C PHE A 19 26.39 14.83 -10.51
N GLN A 20 25.51 15.70 -11.01
CA GLN A 20 25.89 17.01 -11.55
C GLN A 20 25.43 18.13 -10.62
N LYS A 21 26.35 18.82 -9.93
CA LYS A 21 26.02 19.87 -8.93
C LYS A 21 25.09 20.96 -9.46
N SER A 22 25.24 21.37 -10.72
CA SER A 22 24.39 22.40 -11.35
C SER A 22 22.94 21.95 -11.59
N ARG A 23 22.71 20.65 -11.80
CA ARG A 23 21.39 20.09 -12.16
C ARG A 23 20.71 19.37 -11.01
N ASP A 24 21.49 18.73 -10.15
CA ASP A 24 20.99 17.86 -9.08
C ASP A 24 21.18 18.51 -7.69
N GLY A 25 21.95 19.60 -7.57
CA GLY A 25 22.27 20.23 -6.29
C GLY A 25 21.11 20.90 -5.57
N HIS A 26 20.03 21.23 -6.29
CA HIS A 26 18.80 21.81 -5.74
C HIS A 26 17.68 20.75 -5.58
N VAL A 27 17.94 19.50 -5.95
CA VAL A 27 16.94 18.42 -5.86
C VAL A 27 17.04 17.81 -4.46
N VAL A 28 15.97 17.95 -3.68
CA VAL A 28 15.84 17.32 -2.36
C VAL A 28 15.23 15.94 -2.54
N GLU A 29 15.94 14.92 -2.05
CA GLU A 29 15.42 13.57 -1.98
C GLU A 29 14.65 13.39 -0.68
N VAL A 30 13.35 13.13 -0.79
CA VAL A 30 12.53 12.74 0.36
C VAL A 30 12.69 11.24 0.56
N ILE A 31 13.55 10.86 1.51
CA ILE A 31 13.68 9.48 1.95
C ILE A 31 12.58 9.24 2.96
N GLU A 32 11.53 8.53 2.57
CA GLU A 32 10.51 8.12 3.52
C GLU A 32 11.00 6.90 4.31
N PRO A 33 10.94 6.93 5.65
CA PRO A 33 11.22 5.76 6.46
C PRO A 33 10.27 4.63 6.06
N ASN A 34 10.82 3.59 5.44
CA ASN A 34 10.09 2.35 5.11
C ASN A 34 10.23 1.33 6.26
N ALA A 35 10.30 1.83 7.49
CA ALA A 35 10.34 0.99 8.68
C ALA A 35 8.99 0.28 8.83
N MET A 36 9.04 -0.93 9.40
CA MET A 36 7.81 -1.68 9.70
C MET A 36 6.95 -0.90 10.70
N PRO A 37 5.61 -1.08 10.65
CA PRO A 37 4.75 -0.52 11.67
C PRO A 37 5.19 -0.99 13.06
N MET A 38 5.24 -0.06 14.01
CA MET A 38 5.58 -0.32 15.40
C MET A 38 4.32 -0.76 16.14
N ARG A 39 4.40 -1.88 16.85
CA ARG A 39 3.28 -2.41 17.63
C ARG A 39 2.89 -1.44 18.74
N PRO A 40 1.65 -0.90 18.75
CA PRO A 40 1.22 -0.02 19.83
C PRO A 40 1.05 -0.79 21.14
N GLN A 41 1.40 -0.15 22.27
CA GLN A 41 1.28 -0.76 23.60
C GLN A 41 -0.16 -0.96 24.06
N TRP A 42 -1.13 -0.30 23.41
CA TRP A 42 -2.55 -0.32 23.75
C TRP A 42 -3.36 -1.36 22.96
N LEU A 43 -2.71 -2.28 22.25
CA LEU A 43 -3.41 -3.40 21.61
C LEU A 43 -4.07 -4.29 22.66
N THR A 44 -5.27 -4.77 22.36
CA THR A 44 -5.90 -5.83 23.16
C THR A 44 -5.22 -7.17 22.87
N ALA A 45 -5.41 -8.17 23.73
CA ALA A 45 -4.85 -9.51 23.50
C ALA A 45 -5.27 -10.09 22.14
N GLU A 46 -6.55 -9.94 21.77
CA GLU A 46 -7.07 -10.37 20.47
C GLU A 46 -6.52 -9.52 19.32
N GLY A 47 -6.25 -8.23 19.55
CA GLY A 47 -5.59 -7.37 18.57
C GLY A 47 -4.12 -7.74 18.36
N GLU A 48 -3.42 -8.19 19.39
CA GLU A 48 -2.05 -8.70 19.26
C GLU A 48 -1.97 -9.96 18.41
N GLU A 49 -2.93 -10.89 18.54
CA GLU A 49 -3.04 -12.06 17.66
C GLU A 49 -3.12 -11.64 16.19
N VAL A 50 -4.05 -10.72 15.86
CA VAL A 50 -4.24 -10.21 14.49
C VAL A 50 -2.99 -9.47 14.00
N TRP A 51 -2.35 -8.69 14.87
CA TRP A 51 -1.11 -8.01 14.52
C TRP A 51 -0.05 -9.00 14.05
N LEU A 52 0.18 -10.08 14.82
CA LEU A 52 1.18 -11.09 14.47
C LEU A 52 0.84 -11.81 13.16
N ASP A 53 -0.44 -12.12 12.93
CA ASP A 53 -0.90 -12.82 11.74
C ASP A 53 -0.79 -11.97 10.45
N ASP A 54 -1.14 -10.68 10.54
CA ASP A 54 -1.25 -9.81 9.37
C ASP A 54 0.00 -8.95 9.11
N LEU A 55 0.91 -8.79 10.09
CA LEU A 55 2.14 -8.00 9.93
C LEU A 55 2.95 -8.43 8.70
N GLY A 56 3.11 -9.74 8.50
CA GLY A 56 3.82 -10.28 7.34
C GLY A 56 3.13 -9.98 6.00
N ARG A 57 1.79 -9.94 5.99
CA ARG A 57 1.00 -9.66 4.79
C ARG A 57 1.07 -8.19 4.39
N VAL A 58 0.97 -7.29 5.37
CA VAL A 58 1.07 -5.84 5.11
C VAL A 58 2.49 -5.43 4.70
N GLN A 59 3.51 -6.11 5.24
CA GLN A 59 4.91 -5.88 4.85
C GLN A 59 5.18 -6.27 3.40
N ALA A 60 4.60 -7.38 2.91
CA ALA A 60 4.85 -7.87 1.56
C ALA A 60 4.52 -6.84 0.45
N ASN A 61 3.51 -6.01 0.68
CA ASN A 61 3.07 -4.99 -0.27
C ASN A 61 3.77 -3.63 -0.09
N ARG A 62 4.56 -3.45 0.99
CA ARG A 62 5.21 -2.16 1.37
C ARG A 62 4.25 -0.97 1.41
N LEU A 63 2.98 -1.23 1.74
CA LEU A 63 1.95 -0.19 1.84
C LEU A 63 1.79 0.35 3.26
N VAL A 64 2.29 -0.39 4.26
CA VAL A 64 2.16 -0.04 5.68
C VAL A 64 3.54 0.21 6.24
N THR A 65 3.73 1.40 6.79
CA THR A 65 4.99 1.87 7.38
C THR A 65 4.81 2.22 8.86
N GLU A 66 5.89 2.64 9.52
CA GLU A 66 5.85 3.20 10.86
C GLU A 66 4.81 4.33 11.03
N LYS A 67 4.59 5.16 10.02
CA LYS A 67 3.58 6.24 10.06
C LYS A 67 2.15 5.70 10.21
N ASP A 68 1.92 4.47 9.75
CA ASP A 68 0.61 3.83 9.73
C ASP A 68 0.34 3.00 10.99
N SER A 69 1.29 2.94 11.94
CA SER A 69 1.25 2.08 13.13
C SER A 69 -0.06 2.21 13.92
N THR A 70 -0.55 3.42 14.12
CA THR A 70 -1.82 3.67 14.84
C THR A 70 -3.02 3.17 14.04
N ALA A 71 -3.05 3.43 12.73
CA ALA A 71 -4.16 2.99 11.87
C ALA A 71 -4.19 1.46 11.75
N PHE A 72 -3.03 0.82 11.62
CA PHE A 72 -2.91 -0.63 11.60
C PHE A 72 -3.27 -1.24 12.96
N GLY A 73 -2.86 -0.61 14.08
CA GLY A 73 -3.26 -1.04 15.42
C GLY A 73 -4.78 -0.98 15.64
N ASN A 74 -5.44 0.07 15.14
CA ASN A 74 -6.91 0.17 15.19
C ASN A 74 -7.60 -0.95 14.40
N TYR A 75 -7.08 -1.28 13.21
CA TYR A 75 -7.52 -2.44 12.44
C TYR A 75 -7.39 -3.73 13.24
N CYS A 76 -6.21 -3.97 13.83
CA CYS A 76 -5.93 -5.18 14.60
C CYS A 76 -6.91 -5.35 15.77
N ASN A 77 -7.14 -4.29 16.57
CA ASN A 77 -8.10 -4.33 17.66
C ASN A 77 -9.53 -4.61 17.17
N LEU A 78 -9.97 -3.93 16.11
CA LEU A 78 -11.32 -4.10 15.59
C LEU A 78 -11.53 -5.51 15.02
N GLN A 79 -10.56 -6.01 14.26
CA GLN A 79 -10.58 -7.37 13.71
C GLN A 79 -10.49 -8.43 14.81
N GLY A 80 -9.68 -8.21 15.84
CA GLY A 80 -9.60 -9.10 17.01
C GLY A 80 -10.94 -9.21 17.73
N MET A 81 -11.65 -8.08 17.91
CA MET A 81 -12.99 -8.06 18.49
C MET A 81 -14.02 -8.79 17.62
N ILE A 82 -13.95 -8.65 16.30
CA ILE A 82 -14.80 -9.40 15.35
C ILE A 82 -14.56 -10.91 15.50
N ILE A 83 -13.30 -11.34 15.52
CA ILE A 83 -12.92 -12.75 15.71
C ILE A 83 -13.45 -13.26 17.05
N LYS A 84 -13.31 -12.46 18.12
CA LYS A 84 -13.84 -12.79 19.45
C LYS A 84 -15.35 -13.01 19.44
N CYS A 85 -16.13 -12.12 18.81
CA CYS A 85 -17.58 -12.29 18.66
C CYS A 85 -17.91 -13.61 17.95
N PHE A 86 -17.25 -13.89 16.82
CA PHE A 86 -17.48 -15.14 16.11
C PHE A 86 -17.08 -16.38 16.92
N ARG A 87 -15.97 -16.34 17.66
CA ARG A 87 -15.55 -17.42 18.58
C ARG A 87 -16.59 -17.65 19.69
N ALA A 88 -17.30 -16.60 20.12
CA ALA A 88 -18.39 -16.68 21.08
C ALA A 88 -19.73 -17.16 20.47
N GLY A 89 -19.80 -17.38 19.15
CA GLY A 89 -21.03 -17.75 18.45
C GLY A 89 -21.97 -16.57 18.16
N GLU A 90 -21.50 -15.34 18.34
CA GLU A 90 -22.26 -14.12 18.09
C GLU A 90 -21.93 -13.51 16.72
N ALA A 91 -22.85 -12.69 16.21
CA ALA A 91 -22.62 -11.90 15.00
C ALA A 91 -22.09 -10.50 15.38
N PRO A 92 -20.90 -10.11 14.89
CA PRO A 92 -20.36 -8.78 15.16
C PRO A 92 -21.17 -7.69 14.44
N PRO A 93 -21.13 -6.44 14.93
CA PRO A 93 -21.81 -5.32 14.28
C PRO A 93 -21.37 -5.12 12.83
N ILE A 94 -22.33 -4.91 11.92
CA ILE A 94 -22.06 -4.69 10.48
C ILE A 94 -21.13 -3.48 10.27
N THR A 95 -21.25 -2.44 11.10
CA THR A 95 -20.40 -1.25 11.05
C THR A 95 -18.93 -1.58 11.32
N ALA A 96 -18.65 -2.46 12.29
CA ALA A 96 -17.29 -2.92 12.58
C ALA A 96 -16.72 -3.71 11.40
N MET A 97 -17.51 -4.63 10.82
CA MET A 97 -17.09 -5.40 9.64
C MET A 97 -16.81 -4.51 8.42
N ALA A 98 -17.63 -3.47 8.21
CA ALA A 98 -17.45 -2.53 7.11
C ALA A 98 -16.16 -1.69 7.27
N GLU A 99 -15.88 -1.18 8.47
CA GLU A 99 -14.66 -0.41 8.72
C GLU A 99 -13.40 -1.28 8.62
N VAL A 100 -13.44 -2.52 9.14
CA VAL A 100 -12.36 -3.49 8.94
C VAL A 100 -12.08 -3.71 7.46
N ARG A 101 -13.12 -3.94 6.64
CA ARG A 101 -12.93 -4.14 5.20
C ARG A 101 -12.25 -2.94 4.53
N LYS A 102 -12.67 -1.72 4.88
CA LYS A 102 -12.06 -0.49 4.38
C LYS A 102 -10.58 -0.37 4.77
N LEU A 103 -10.24 -0.71 6.02
CA LEU A 103 -8.85 -0.72 6.49
C LEU A 103 -8.03 -1.82 5.79
N GLN A 104 -8.60 -3.00 5.58
CA GLN A 104 -7.95 -4.08 4.81
C GLN A 104 -7.66 -3.67 3.37
N GLU A 105 -8.57 -2.94 2.73
CA GLU A 105 -8.36 -2.38 1.39
C GLU A 105 -7.27 -1.29 1.37
N LEU A 106 -7.20 -0.47 2.41
CA LEU A 106 -6.16 0.55 2.57
C LEU A 106 -4.77 -0.09 2.71
N PHE A 107 -4.66 -1.16 3.49
CA PHE A 107 -3.40 -1.87 3.74
C PHE A 107 -3.07 -2.91 2.66
N GLY A 108 -3.94 -3.07 1.66
CA GLY A 108 -3.73 -4.00 0.53
C GLY A 108 -3.84 -5.48 0.90
N ILE A 109 -4.51 -5.80 2.02
CA ILE A 109 -4.74 -7.18 2.49
C ILE A 109 -6.19 -7.66 2.27
N GLY A 110 -7.10 -6.76 1.88
CA GLY A 110 -8.52 -7.06 1.61
C GLY A 110 -8.80 -7.83 0.31
N GLY A 111 -7.78 -8.44 -0.31
CA GLY A 111 -7.86 -9.07 -1.62
C GLY A 111 -7.82 -8.08 -2.78
N ALA A 112 -7.77 -8.60 -4.02
CA ALA A 112 -7.71 -7.76 -5.20
C ALA A 112 -9.03 -6.99 -5.40
N LYS A 113 -8.99 -5.65 -5.39
CA LYS A 113 -10.15 -4.77 -5.64
C LYS A 113 -10.90 -5.15 -6.91
N THR A 114 -10.16 -5.60 -7.92
CA THR A 114 -10.65 -6.34 -9.07
C THR A 114 -9.83 -7.63 -9.17
N ARG A 115 -10.48 -8.80 -9.18
CA ARG A 115 -9.80 -10.08 -9.50
C ARG A 115 -9.16 -10.08 -10.90
N LEU A 116 -9.46 -9.06 -11.70
CA LEU A 116 -8.79 -8.68 -12.94
C LEU A 116 -7.54 -7.82 -12.66
N GLN A 117 -6.60 -8.30 -11.84
CA GLN A 117 -5.22 -7.85 -12.06
C GLN A 117 -4.75 -8.56 -13.32
N ILE A 118 -4.98 -7.90 -14.46
CA ILE A 118 -4.37 -8.25 -15.74
C ILE A 118 -2.87 -8.00 -15.56
N LYS A 119 -2.17 -8.96 -14.95
CA LYS A 119 -0.72 -9.09 -15.05
C LYS A 119 -0.43 -9.27 -16.54
N GLY A 120 0.07 -8.21 -17.17
CA GLY A 120 0.47 -8.22 -18.57
C GLY A 120 -0.70 -8.12 -19.54
N LEU A 121 -1.33 -6.95 -19.64
CA LEU A 121 -1.64 -6.48 -20.98
C LEU A 121 -0.28 -6.11 -21.57
N GLU A 122 0.35 -7.08 -22.21
CA GLU A 122 1.40 -6.80 -23.17
C GLU A 122 0.93 -5.62 -24.02
N LYS A 123 1.81 -4.64 -24.23
CA LYS A 123 1.60 -3.56 -25.20
C LYS A 123 1.50 -4.20 -26.58
N GLY A 124 0.33 -4.75 -26.91
CA GLY A 124 0.09 -5.54 -28.11
C GLY A 124 -1.38 -5.64 -28.50
N GLY A 125 -2.26 -4.88 -27.85
CA GLY A 125 -3.66 -4.76 -28.26
C GLY A 125 -3.86 -3.64 -29.29
N THR A 126 -3.50 -3.88 -30.54
CA THR A 126 -4.07 -3.15 -31.69
C THR A 126 -5.57 -3.46 -31.74
N GLY A 127 -6.38 -2.75 -30.96
CA GLY A 127 -7.80 -3.11 -30.85
C GLY A 127 -8.71 -2.07 -30.22
N ASN A 128 -8.26 -0.82 -30.03
CA ASN A 128 -9.20 0.26 -29.73
C ASN A 128 -9.50 1.05 -31.02
N PRO A 129 -10.65 0.82 -31.67
CA PRO A 129 -11.05 1.54 -32.88
C PRO A 129 -11.31 3.04 -32.64
N PHE A 130 -11.42 3.49 -31.38
CA PHE A 130 -11.68 4.87 -31.01
C PHE A 130 -10.43 5.63 -30.53
N ALA A 131 -9.25 5.01 -30.53
CA ALA A 131 -8.02 5.65 -30.04
C ALA A 131 -7.61 6.93 -30.80
N ARG A 132 -8.18 7.16 -31.99
CA ARG A 132 -7.93 8.35 -32.82
C ARG A 132 -9.03 9.42 -32.74
N ASN A 133 -10.10 9.17 -32.00
CA ASN A 133 -11.22 10.12 -31.92
C ASN A 133 -10.92 11.20 -30.89
N GLY A 134 -10.19 12.24 -31.31
CA GLY A 134 -9.86 13.40 -30.46
C GLY A 134 -8.62 14.19 -30.87
N SER A 135 -7.78 13.64 -31.75
CA SER A 135 -6.66 14.37 -32.35
C SER A 135 -7.12 15.09 -33.62
N ARG A 136 -7.69 16.28 -33.48
CA ARG A 136 -7.81 17.23 -34.61
C ARG A 136 -6.58 18.14 -34.59
N SER A 137 -5.81 18.10 -35.69
CA SER A 137 -4.77 19.06 -36.05
C SER A 137 -5.37 20.42 -36.40
#